data_AF-A0A353KRA0-F1
#
_entry.id   AF-A0A353KRA0-F1
#
_cell.length_a   1.000
_cell.length_b   1.000
_cell.length_c   1.000
_cell.angle_alpha   90.00
_cell.angle_beta   90.00
_cell.angle_gamma   90.00
#
_symmetry.space_group_name_H-M   'P 1'
#
loop_
_entity.id
_entity.type
_entity.pdbx_description
1 polymer ?
#
loop_
_entity_poly.entity_id
_entity_poly.type
_entity_poly.pdbx_seq_one_letter_code
_entity_poly.pdbx_strand_id
1 'polypeptide(L)' 'MINNPPIDDLAEKMGSKYALCVIASKRARQIIDHAQNQGYTDLPSKKKPLTEAAEEIYEGKVTISKY' A
#
# COMPACT_ATOMS: atom_id res chain seq x y z
N MET A 1 16.53 12.39 -3.21
CA MET A 1 15.94 11.03 -3.17
C MET A 1 14.58 11.13 -3.84
N ILE A 2 14.46 10.67 -5.09
CA ILE A 2 13.16 10.54 -5.75
C ILE A 2 12.56 9.25 -5.17
N ASN A 3 11.66 9.39 -4.20
CA ASN A 3 10.91 8.24 -3.68
C ASN A 3 10.03 7.75 -4.84
N ASN A 4 10.31 6.56 -5.34
CA ASN A 4 9.46 5.91 -6.33
C ASN A 4 8.62 4.84 -5.62
N PRO A 5 7.28 4.82 -5.79
CA PRO A 5 6.45 5.78 -6.54
C PRO A 5 6.41 7.20 -5.91
N PRO A 6 6.32 8.26 -6.74
CA PRO A 6 6.26 9.64 -6.26
C PRO A 6 4.98 9.87 -5.44
N ILE A 7 5.13 10.61 -4.34
CA ILE A 7 4.04 10.80 -3.37
C ILE A 7 2.88 11.62 -3.94
N ASP A 8 3.15 12.51 -4.91
CA ASP A 8 2.14 13.35 -5.53
C ASP A 8 1.20 12.50 -6.39
N ASP A 9 1.72 11.61 -7.24
CA ASP A 9 0.91 10.66 -8.03
C ASP A 9 0.06 9.75 -7.14
N LEU A 10 0.63 9.29 -6.01
CA LEU A 10 -0.12 8.50 -5.03
C LEU A 10 -1.23 9.34 -4.39
N ALA A 11 -0.95 10.58 -4.02
CA ALA A 11 -1.93 11.46 -3.38
C ALA A 11 -3.06 11.85 -4.34
N GLU A 12 -2.77 12.05 -5.63
CA GLU A 12 -3.77 12.29 -6.67
C GLU A 12 -4.72 11.11 -6.84
N LYS A 13 -4.19 9.88 -6.92
CA LYS A 13 -5.00 8.65 -7.01
C LYS A 13 -5.90 8.46 -5.79
N MET A 14 -5.43 8.85 -4.61
CA MET A 14 -6.17 8.69 -3.35
C MET A 14 -7.00 9.91 -2.96
N GLY A 15 -6.89 11.02 -3.70
CA GLY A 15 -7.61 12.28 -3.49
C GLY A 15 -7.11 13.15 -2.32
N SER A 16 -6.24 12.64 -1.44
CA SER A 16 -5.65 13.41 -0.34
C SER A 16 -4.44 12.70 0.25
N LYS A 17 -3.46 13.48 0.72
CA LYS A 17 -2.30 12.96 1.47
C LYS A 17 -2.70 12.22 2.75
N TYR A 18 -3.75 12.66 3.43
CA TYR A 18 -4.27 11.97 4.61
C TYR A 18 -4.93 10.64 4.25
N ALA A 19 -5.72 10.63 3.17
CA ALA A 19 -6.31 9.40 2.65
C ALA A 19 -5.24 8.39 2.23
N LEU A 20 -4.19 8.86 1.54
CA LEU A 20 -3.04 8.04 1.18
C LEU A 20 -2.40 7.37 2.40
N CYS A 21 -2.07 8.13 3.45
CA CYS A 21 -1.47 7.55 4.66
C CYS A 21 -2.35 6.48 5.30
N VAL A 22 -3.64 6.76 5.47
CA VAL A 22 -4.58 5.82 6.10
C VAL A 22 -4.73 4.56 5.25
N ILE A 23 -4.85 4.70 3.94
CA ILE A 23 -5.13 3.57 3.05
C ILE A 23 -3.89 2.74 2.79
N ALA A 24 -2.72 3.37 2.60
CA ALA A 24 -1.45 2.66 2.53
C ALA A 24 -1.18 1.87 3.82
N SER A 25 -1.48 2.45 4.99
CA SER A 25 -1.33 1.75 6.28
C SER A 25 -2.28 0.57 6.42
N LYS A 26 -3.57 0.76 6.08
CA LYS A 26 -4.57 -0.33 6.09
C LYS A 26 -4.18 -1.44 5.13
N ARG A 27 -3.73 -1.09 3.93
CA ARG A 27 -3.34 -2.07 2.91
C ARG A 27 -2.09 -2.83 3.32
N ALA A 28 -1.08 -2.14 3.85
CA ALA A 28 0.11 -2.78 4.41
C ALA A 28 -0.24 -3.80 5.50
N ARG A 29 -1.25 -3.51 6.33
CA ARG A 29 -1.73 -4.46 7.34
C ARG A 29 -2.40 -5.69 6.71
N GLN A 30 -3.25 -5.50 5.71
CA GLN A 30 -3.85 -6.62 4.97
C GLN A 30 -2.79 -7.53 4.34
N ILE A 31 -1.72 -6.95 3.80
CA ILE A 31 -0.59 -7.69 3.22
C ILE A 31 0.12 -8.54 4.28
N ILE A 32 0.36 -7.98 5.48
CA ILE A 32 0.93 -8.72 6.62
C ILE A 32 0.01 -9.84 7.06
N ASP A 33 -1.27 -9.53 7.32
CA ASP A 33 -2.23 -10.51 7.83
C ASP A 33 -2.42 -11.65 6.83
N HIS A 34 -2.43 -11.35 5.52
CA HIS A 34 -2.47 -12.36 4.45
C HIS A 34 -1.23 -13.26 4.47
N ALA A 35 -0.03 -12.70 4.59
CA ALA A 35 1.21 -13.48 4.66
C ALA A 35 1.23 -14.40 5.90
N GLN A 36 0.81 -13.88 7.05
CA GLN A 36 0.69 -14.64 8.29
C GLN A 36 -0.33 -15.78 8.18
N ASN A 37 -1.48 -15.54 7.57
CA ASN A 37 -2.50 -16.57 7.33
C ASN A 37 -2.01 -17.69 6.40
N GLN A 38 -1.07 -17.38 5.50
CA GLN A 38 -0.42 -18.37 4.64
C GLN A 38 0.76 -19.08 5.31
N GLY A 39 1.05 -18.79 6.58
CA GLY A 39 2.14 -19.40 7.35
C GLY A 39 3.51 -18.80 7.07
N TYR A 40 3.59 -17.66 6.37
CA TYR A 40 4.84 -16.97 6.14
C TYR A 40 5.22 -16.12 7.36
N THR A 41 6.46 -16.26 7.84
CA THR A 41 7.06 -15.39 8.87
C THR A 41 7.41 -14.01 8.32
N ASP A 42 7.78 -13.94 7.04
CA ASP A 42 8.12 -12.72 6.31
C ASP A 42 7.35 -12.66 4.99
N LEU A 43 7.20 -11.46 4.43
CA LEU A 43 6.58 -11.33 3.11
C LEU A 43 7.36 -12.09 2.04
N PRO A 44 6.69 -12.84 1.15
CA PRO A 44 7.35 -13.61 0.11
C PRO A 44 8.16 -12.73 -0.86
N SER A 45 7.74 -11.47 -1.04
CA SER A 45 8.47 -10.49 -1.87
C SER A 45 9.70 -9.89 -1.19
N LYS A 46 9.92 -10.15 0.12
CA LYS A 46 10.96 -9.55 0.97
C LYS A 46 10.97 -8.01 1.01
N LYS A 47 9.98 -7.36 0.39
CA LYS A 47 9.80 -5.92 0.48
C LYS A 47 9.09 -5.57 1.78
N LYS A 48 9.24 -4.31 2.22
CA LYS A 48 8.44 -3.81 3.34
C LYS A 48 6.96 -3.80 2.92
N PRO A 49 6.03 -4.16 3.81
CA PRO A 49 4.60 -4.19 3.50
C PRO A 49 4.07 -2.85 2.98
N LEU A 50 4.63 -1.74 3.48
CA LEU A 50 4.25 -0.40 3.04
C LEU A 50 4.74 -0.08 1.63
N THR A 51 5.87 -0.64 1.20
CA THR A 51 6.39 -0.48 -0.16
C THR A 51 5.50 -1.21 -1.16
N GLU A 52 5.11 -2.45 -0.86
CA GLU A 52 4.13 -3.20 -1.66
C GLU A 52 2.79 -2.46 -1.74
N ALA A 53 2.28 -1.96 -0.61
CA ALA A 53 1.04 -1.19 -0.60
C ALA A 53 1.12 0.08 -1.46
N ALA A 54 2.26 0.79 -1.44
CA ALA A 54 2.47 1.98 -2.27
C ALA A 54 2.53 1.63 -3.77
N GLU A 55 3.21 0.54 -4.13
CA GLU A 55 3.26 0.02 -5.50
C GLU A 55 1.86 -0.39 -5.99
N GLU A 56 1.08 -1.11 -5.19
CA GLU A 56 -0.29 -1.50 -5.55
C GLU A 56 -1.24 -0.30 -5.71
N ILE A 57 -1.09 0.74 -4.87
CA ILE A 57 -1.82 1.99 -5.03
C ILE A 57 -1.40 2.69 -6.33
N TYR A 58 -0.11 2.74 -6.62
CA TYR A 58 0.42 3.34 -7.84
C TYR A 58 -0.11 2.62 -9.10
N GLU A 59 -0.12 1.29 -9.09
CA GLU A 59 -0.67 0.43 -10.15
C GLU A 59 -2.20 0.49 -10.25
N GLY A 60 -2.90 1.13 -9.30
CA GLY A 60 -4.36 1.24 -9.28
C GLY A 60 -5.08 -0.04 -8.86
N LYS A 61 -4.39 -0.99 -8.22
CA LYS A 61 -4.97 -2.23 -7.67
C LYS A 61 -5.80 -1.99 -6.41
N VAL A 62 -5.60 -0.85 -5.74
CA VAL A 62 -6.32 -0.45 -4.53
C VAL A 62 -7.29 0.67 -4.86
N THR A 63 -8.58 0.44 -4.62
CA THR A 63 -9.63 1.45 -4.79
C THR A 63 -10.21 1.87 -3.45
N ILE A 64 -10.54 3.16 -3.33
CA ILE A 64 -11.23 3.70 -2.17
C ILE A 64 -12.71 3.39 -2.33
N SER A 65 -13.23 2.47 -1.51
CA SER A 65 -14.67 2.32 -1.39
C SER A 65 -15.23 3.57 -0.69
N LYS A 66 -15.89 4.43 -1.46
CA LYS A 66 -16.74 5.50 -0.93
C LYS A 66 -18.13 4.90 -0.77
N TYR A 67 -18.61 4.87 0.47
CA TYR A 67 -19.99 4.49 0.80
C TYR A 67 -20.99 5.42 0.11
#